data_AF-G6FTP2-F1
#
_entry.id   AF-G6FTP2-F1
#
_cell.length_a   1.000
_cell.length_b   1.000
_cell.length_c   1.000
_cell.angle_alpha   90.00
_cell.angle_beta   90.00
_cell.angle_gamma   90.00
#
_symmetry.space_group_name_H-M   'P 1'
#
loop_
_entity.id
_entity.type
_entity.pdbx_description
1 polymer ?
#
loop_
_entity_poly.entity_id
_entity_poly.type
_entity_poly.pdbx_seq_one_letter_code
_entity_poly.pdbx_strand_id
1 'polypeptide(L)'
;MTGFGSSRWNQFLGVAIAITHLFSANYALAQITGDRTLPKSSNVTKDGNTFNITGGTQAGSNLFHNFQEFSIPTGDTAFYELPTHST
;
A
#
# COMPACT_ATOMS: atom_id res chain seq x y z
N MET A 1 -5.89 4.88 -61.31
CA MET A 1 -4.96 5.69 -60.49
C MET A 1 -5.54 5.78 -59.08
N THR A 2 -5.42 4.70 -58.30
CA THR A 2 -6.04 4.57 -56.98
C THR A 2 -4.97 4.32 -55.93
N GLY A 3 -5.00 5.10 -54.84
CA GLY A 3 -4.55 4.64 -53.53
C GLY A 3 -3.07 4.83 -53.19
N PHE A 4 -2.65 6.06 -52.87
CA PHE A 4 -1.41 6.28 -52.10
C PHE A 4 -1.54 7.25 -50.90
N GLY A 5 -2.66 7.99 -50.79
CA GLY A 5 -2.85 9.01 -49.73
C GLY A 5 -3.53 8.52 -48.45
N SER A 6 -4.60 7.71 -48.56
CA SER A 6 -5.43 7.33 -47.41
C SER A 6 -4.82 6.23 -46.54
N SER A 7 -4.12 5.26 -47.14
CA SER A 7 -3.52 4.13 -46.41
C SER A 7 -2.40 4.57 -45.47
N ARG A 8 -1.59 5.56 -45.87
CA ARG A 8 -0.47 6.06 -45.04
C ARG A 8 -0.98 6.88 -43.87
N TRP A 9 -2.04 7.67 -44.08
CA TRP A 9 -2.70 8.44 -43.02
C TRP A 9 -3.32 7.54 -41.96
N ASN A 10 -4.00 6.47 -42.37
CA ASN A 10 -4.56 5.48 -41.44
C ASN A 10 -3.48 4.76 -40.63
N GLN A 11 -2.31 4.51 -41.20
CA GLN A 11 -1.17 3.92 -40.49
C GLN A 11 -0.60 4.88 -39.44
N PHE A 12 -0.43 6.16 -39.76
CA PHE A 12 0.02 7.16 -38.79
C PHE A 12 -0.98 7.33 -37.64
N LEU A 13 -2.27 7.34 -37.95
CA LEU A 13 -3.32 7.40 -36.93
C LEU A 13 -3.31 6.16 -36.05
N GLY A 14 -3.16 4.96 -36.63
CA GLY A 14 -3.05 3.71 -35.88
C GLY A 14 -1.82 3.66 -34.96
N VAL A 15 -0.66 4.13 -35.43
CA VAL A 15 0.57 4.21 -34.61
C VAL A 15 0.41 5.23 -33.47
N ALA A 16 -0.19 6.40 -33.75
CA ALA A 16 -0.44 7.41 -32.72
C ALA A 16 -1.36 6.87 -31.60
N ILE A 17 -2.43 6.14 -31.97
CA ILE A 17 -3.32 5.49 -31.01
C ILE A 17 -2.57 4.40 -30.22
N ALA A 18 -1.74 3.59 -30.86
CA ALA A 18 -0.97 2.57 -30.15
C ALA A 18 0.00 3.18 -29.12
N ILE A 19 0.65 4.30 -29.46
CA ILE A 19 1.58 4.99 -28.54
C ILE A 19 0.82 5.55 -27.32
N THR A 20 -0.36 6.16 -27.49
CA THR A 20 -1.11 6.72 -26.34
C THR A 20 -1.54 5.65 -25.34
N HIS A 21 -1.85 4.43 -25.79
CA HIS A 21 -2.22 3.31 -24.91
C HIS A 21 -1.03 2.72 -24.15
N LEU A 22 0.20 2.85 -24.68
CA LEU A 22 1.40 2.36 -24.00
C LEU A 22 1.89 3.31 -22.90
N PHE A 23 1.48 4.59 -22.92
CA PHE A 23 1.85 5.59 -21.91
C PHE A 23 0.82 5.77 -20.80
N SER A 24 -0.33 5.07 -20.84
CA SER A 24 -1.31 5.09 -19.75
C SER A 24 -0.89 4.14 -18.64
N ALA A 25 -0.02 4.60 -17.75
CA ALA A 25 0.29 3.87 -16.53
C ALA A 25 -0.73 4.20 -15.45
N ASN A 26 -1.49 3.20 -15.00
CA ASN A 26 -2.34 3.30 -13.83
C ASN A 26 -1.45 3.22 -12.59
N TYR A 27 -1.13 4.36 -12.00
CA TYR A 27 -0.46 4.40 -10.70
C TYR A 27 -1.48 4.74 -9.62
N ALA A 28 -1.58 3.87 -8.61
CA ALA A 28 -2.31 4.20 -7.39
C ALA A 28 -1.36 4.94 -6.44
N LEU A 29 -1.78 6.12 -5.96
CA LEU A 29 -1.14 6.74 -4.81
C LEU A 29 -1.57 5.98 -3.56
N ALA A 30 -0.77 5.00 -3.13
CA ALA A 30 -0.99 4.30 -1.87
C ALA A 30 -0.50 5.18 -0.72
N GLN A 31 -1.30 6.17 -0.32
CA GLN A 31 -1.02 6.96 0.87
C GLN A 31 -1.53 6.23 2.11
N ILE A 32 -0.64 5.80 2.99
CA ILE A 32 -0.98 5.31 4.33
C ILE A 32 -1.26 6.55 5.19
N THR A 33 -2.50 7.02 5.18
CA THR A 33 -2.93 7.98 6.20
C THR A 33 -3.18 7.20 7.48
N GLY A 34 -2.39 7.45 8.51
CA GLY A 34 -2.56 6.79 9.81
C GLY A 34 -3.98 6.98 10.33
N ASP A 35 -4.69 5.87 10.55
CA ASP A 35 -6.07 5.85 11.00
C ASP A 35 -6.21 6.25 12.48
N ARG A 36 -6.58 7.50 12.73
CA ARG A 36 -6.86 8.00 14.09
C ARG A 36 -8.25 7.62 14.62
N THR A 37 -9.03 6.81 13.90
CA THR A 37 -10.40 6.44 14.28
C THR A 37 -10.49 5.17 15.12
N LEU A 38 -9.40 4.41 15.24
CA LEU A 38 -9.33 3.25 16.11
C LEU A 38 -9.50 3.66 17.59
N PRO A 39 -10.50 3.11 18.33
CA PRO A 39 -10.77 3.46 19.73
C PRO A 39 -9.57 3.32 20.68
N LYS A 40 -8.66 2.40 20.37
CA LYS A 40 -7.43 2.17 21.11
C LYS A 40 -6.23 2.18 20.16
N SER A 41 -5.38 3.18 20.34
CA SER A 41 -4.15 3.36 19.56
C SER A 41 -3.15 2.22 19.80
N SER A 42 -2.31 1.97 18.80
CA SER A 42 -1.11 1.15 18.97
C SER A 42 -0.08 1.90 19.81
N ASN A 43 0.62 1.18 20.67
CA ASN A 43 1.73 1.69 21.45
C ASN A 43 3.00 0.91 21.09
N VAL A 44 4.12 1.62 20.93
CA VAL A 44 5.40 1.02 20.57
C VAL A 44 6.45 1.47 21.56
N THR A 45 7.10 0.50 22.19
CA THR A 45 8.25 0.74 23.07
C THR A 45 9.44 -0.06 22.55
N LYS A 46 10.66 0.43 22.76
CA LYS A 46 11.88 -0.28 22.36
C LYS A 46 12.62 -0.78 23.60
N ASP A 47 12.91 -2.07 23.65
CA ASP A 47 13.72 -2.72 24.67
C ASP A 47 14.87 -3.49 23.98
N GLY A 48 16.08 -2.95 24.08
CA GLY A 48 17.24 -3.43 23.32
C GLY A 48 16.97 -3.43 21.81
N ASN A 49 17.07 -4.60 21.18
CA ASN A 49 16.78 -4.82 19.76
C ASN A 49 15.31 -5.17 19.47
N THR A 50 14.43 -5.12 20.48
CA THR A 50 13.03 -5.51 20.33
C THR A 50 12.10 -4.29 20.38
N PHE A 51 11.27 -4.14 19.37
CA PHE A 51 10.12 -3.25 19.38
C PHE A 51 8.92 -4.01 19.95
N ASN A 52 8.51 -3.66 21.17
CA ASN A 52 7.31 -4.18 21.81
C ASN A 52 6.10 -3.35 21.36
N ILE A 53 5.25 -3.96 20.55
CA ILE A 53 4.04 -3.39 19.97
C ILE A 53 2.85 -3.91 20.79
N THR A 54 2.23 -3.01 21.54
CA THR A 54 1.11 -3.29 22.45
C THR A 54 -0.08 -2.40 22.13
N GLY A 55 -1.17 -2.58 22.85
CA GLY A 55 -2.39 -1.81 22.63
C GLY A 55 -3.13 -2.28 21.37
N GLY A 56 -3.53 -1.35 20.50
CA GLY A 56 -4.30 -1.67 19.29
C GLY A 56 -5.79 -1.83 19.56
N THR A 57 -6.57 -1.94 18.48
CA THR A 57 -8.03 -2.05 18.56
C THR A 57 -8.47 -3.46 18.21
N GLN A 58 -9.22 -4.08 19.12
CA GLN A 58 -9.80 -5.39 18.89
C GLN A 58 -11.16 -5.26 18.19
N ALA A 59 -11.38 -6.03 17.13
CA ALA A 59 -12.69 -6.24 16.54
C ALA A 59 -12.92 -7.75 16.35
N GLY A 60 -13.81 -8.32 17.16
CA GLY A 60 -14.01 -9.76 17.24
C GLY A 60 -12.74 -10.48 17.73
N SER A 61 -12.30 -11.48 16.97
CA SER A 61 -11.08 -12.27 17.25
C SER A 61 -9.79 -11.61 16.72
N ASN A 62 -9.89 -10.48 16.04
CA ASN A 62 -8.76 -9.80 15.42
C ASN A 62 -8.32 -8.61 16.27
N LEU A 63 -7.02 -8.42 16.40
CA LEU A 63 -6.40 -7.22 16.98
C LEU A 63 -5.69 -6.44 15.88
N PHE A 64 -6.05 -5.18 15.72
CA PHE A 64 -5.52 -4.30 14.69
C PHE A 64 -4.53 -3.31 15.27
N HIS A 65 -3.37 -3.19 14.63
CA HIS A 65 -2.36 -2.17 14.90
C HIS A 65 -2.21 -1.23 13.70
N ASN A 66 -2.06 0.07 13.97
CA ASN A 66 -1.90 1.13 12.98
C ASN A 66 -0.57 1.84 13.19
N PHE A 67 0.19 2.00 12.11
CA PHE A 67 1.40 2.80 12.06
C PHE A 67 1.37 3.73 10.84
N GLN A 68 1.87 4.95 11.00
CA GLN A 68 2.12 5.84 9.87
C GLN A 68 3.28 5.33 9.00
N GLU A 69 4.31 4.79 9.64
CA GLU A 69 5.46 4.15 9.01
C GLU A 69 5.82 2.91 9.82
N PHE A 70 6.19 1.84 9.13
CA PHE A 70 6.63 0.61 9.74
C PHE A 70 7.96 0.18 9.11
N SER A 71 9.01 0.13 9.94
CA SER A 71 10.36 -0.29 9.54
C SER A 71 11.04 -0.97 10.71
N ILE A 72 11.62 -2.15 10.46
CA ILE A 72 12.40 -2.92 11.42
C ILE A 72 13.81 -3.09 10.84
N PRO A 73 14.84 -2.45 11.43
CA PRO A 73 16.21 -2.59 10.98
C PRO A 73 16.70 -4.04 11.04
N THR A 74 17.67 -4.39 10.19
CA THR A 74 18.33 -5.70 10.27
C THR A 74 18.93 -5.92 11.67
N GLY A 75 18.60 -7.07 12.27
CA GLY A 75 19.03 -7.42 13.63
C GLY A 75 18.05 -6.99 14.73
N ASP A 76 17.02 -6.20 14.40
CA ASP A 76 15.93 -5.87 15.33
C ASP A 76 14.75 -6.84 15.15
N THR A 77 13.90 -6.93 16.17
CA THR A 77 12.71 -7.78 16.23
C THR A 77 11.49 -6.94 16.54
N ALA A 78 10.34 -7.25 15.94
CA ALA A 78 9.04 -6.72 16.35
C ALA A 78 8.27 -7.81 17.10
N PHE A 79 7.90 -7.53 18.35
CA PHE A 79 7.06 -8.39 19.18
C PHE A 79 5.66 -7.77 19.29
N TYR A 80 4.62 -8.56 18.99
CA TYR A 80 3.22 -8.14 19.03
C TYR A 80 2.48 -8.84 20.16
N GLU A 81 1.82 -8.06 21.02
CA GLU A 81 0.92 -8.60 22.02
C GLU A 81 -0.39 -9.06 21.36
N LEU A 82 -0.80 -10.31 21.61
CA LEU A 82 -2.06 -10.86 21.10
C LEU A 82 -3.23 -10.51 22.03
N PRO A 83 -4.47 -10.45 21.51
CA PRO A 83 -5.64 -10.24 22.35
C PRO A 83 -5.73 -11.35 23.41
N THR A 84 -5.88 -10.95 24.68
CA THR A 84 -6.09 -11.91 25.77
C THR A 84 -7.44 -12.58 25.56
N HIS A 85 -7.46 -13.91 25.40
CA HIS A 85 -8.70 -14.67 25.39
C HIS A 85 -9.31 -14.62 26.80
N SER A 86 -10.37 -13.83 26.99
CA SER A 86 -11.20 -13.91 28.19
C SER A 86 -11.88 -15.28 28.20
N THR A 87 -11.31 -16.22 28.97
CA THR A 87 -11.95 -17.50 29.30
C THR A 87 -13.09 -17.31 30.27
#